data_AF-A0A117V3J9-F1
#
_entry.id   AF-A0A117V3J9-F1
#
_cell.length_a   1.000
_cell.length_b   1.000
_cell.length_c   1.000
_cell.angle_alpha   90.00
_cell.angle_beta   90.00
_cell.angle_gamma   90.00
#
_symmetry.space_group_name_H-M   'P 1'
#
loop_
_entity.id
_entity.type
_entity.pdbx_description
1 polymer ?
#
loop_
_entity_poly.entity_id
_entity_poly.type
_entity_poly.pdbx_seq_one_letter_code
_entity_poly.pdbx_strand_id
1 'polypeptide(L)'
;MTGGAESHSFTTTLVQWHSESHGTWHFIGVPAPVAEALDAAALMHRLETGRRSGFGSLKLTIRIGDSEWRTSAFPLHEKGWSIPVSAKVRKAEGLIAGDTIEATLRV
;
A
#
# COMPACT_ATOMS: atom_id res chain seq x y z
N MET A 1 -18.63 17.55 0.87
CA MET A 1 -17.43 17.95 1.63
C MET A 1 -16.30 17.09 1.09
N THR A 2 -15.39 17.67 0.31
CA THR A 2 -14.27 16.95 -0.27
C THR A 2 -13.37 16.51 0.88
N GLY A 3 -13.39 15.22 1.25
CA GLY A 3 -12.46 14.67 2.23
C GLY A 3 -11.05 15.05 1.79
N GLY A 4 -10.35 15.82 2.62
CA GLY A 4 -8.96 16.15 2.33
C GLY A 4 -8.18 14.84 2.28
N ALA A 5 -7.42 14.61 1.21
CA ALA A 5 -6.61 13.40 1.09
C ALA A 5 -5.67 13.31 2.29
N GLU A 6 -5.94 12.38 3.21
CA GLU A 6 -5.14 12.21 4.41
C GLU A 6 -3.80 11.58 4.02
N SER A 7 -2.71 12.23 4.42
CA SER A 7 -1.35 11.81 4.10
C SER A 7 -0.71 11.18 5.34
N HIS A 8 -0.21 9.95 5.20
CA HIS A 8 0.40 9.20 6.30
C HIS A 8 1.81 8.75 5.91
N SER A 9 2.80 9.13 6.71
CA SER A 9 4.18 8.68 6.55
C SER A 9 4.53 7.60 7.57
N PHE A 10 5.28 6.59 7.14
CA PHE A 10 5.72 5.50 8.00
C PHE A 10 6.95 4.82 7.44
N THR A 11 7.64 4.10 8.32
CA THR A 11 8.78 3.25 7.97
C THR A 11 8.34 1.78 7.92
N THR A 12 8.84 1.03 6.96
CA THR A 12 8.51 -0.38 6.75
C THR A 12 9.68 -1.11 6.09
N THR A 13 9.57 -2.43 5.96
CA THR A 13 10.60 -3.25 5.31
C THR A 13 10.07 -3.80 3.99
N LEU A 14 10.90 -3.74 2.95
CA LEU A 14 10.57 -4.37 1.67
C LEU A 14 10.70 -5.88 1.77
N VAL A 15 9.59 -6.58 1.67
CA VAL A 15 9.56 -8.03 1.70
C VAL A 15 9.46 -8.58 0.28
N GLN A 16 10.38 -9.48 -0.07
CA GLN A 16 10.28 -10.26 -1.29
C GLN A 16 9.41 -11.49 -1.05
N TRP A 17 8.45 -11.71 -1.94
CA TRP A 17 7.64 -12.91 -1.98
C TRP A 17 7.88 -13.65 -3.29
N HIS A 18 8.18 -14.94 -3.21
CA HIS A 18 8.44 -15.78 -4.37
C HIS A 18 7.27 -16.73 -4.62
N SER A 19 6.75 -16.74 -5.83
CA SER A 19 5.80 -17.73 -6.32
C SER A 19 6.46 -18.60 -7.38
N GLU A 20 6.36 -19.92 -7.21
CA GLU A 20 6.88 -20.89 -8.19
C GLU A 20 6.25 -20.71 -9.59
N SER A 21 5.00 -20.24 -9.66
CA SER A 21 4.26 -20.05 -10.92
C SER A 21 4.15 -18.60 -11.39
N HIS A 22 4.27 -17.62 -10.47
CA HIS A 22 4.04 -16.20 -10.79
C HIS A 22 5.28 -15.31 -10.60
N GLY A 23 6.45 -15.91 -10.36
CA GLY A 23 7.72 -15.21 -10.21
C GLY A 23 7.86 -14.45 -8.89
N THR A 24 8.73 -13.44 -8.90
CA THR A 24 9.13 -12.71 -7.69
C THR A 24 8.41 -11.37 -7.57
N TRP A 25 7.67 -11.21 -6.48
CA TRP A 25 6.95 -10.00 -6.12
C TRP A 25 7.61 -9.34 -4.92
N HIS A 26 7.40 -8.03 -4.75
CA HIS A 26 7.85 -7.35 -3.55
C HIS A 26 6.72 -6.49 -3.00
N PHE A 27 6.60 -6.52 -1.68
CA PHE A 27 5.53 -5.86 -0.95
C PHE A 27 6.10 -5.12 0.24
N ILE A 28 5.37 -4.09 0.66
CA ILE A 28 5.54 -3.48 1.97
C ILE A 28 4.28 -3.70 2.80
N GLY A 29 4.46 -3.89 4.10
CA GLY A 29 3.37 -3.88 5.07
C GLY A 29 3.09 -2.47 5.55
N VAL A 30 1.84 -2.19 5.86
CA VAL A 30 1.42 -0.93 6.49
C VAL A 30 1.31 -1.15 8.01
N PRO A 31 2.00 -0.35 8.84
CA PRO A 31 1.94 -0.50 10.29
C PRO A 31 0.56 -0.11 10.84
N ALA A 32 0.22 -0.66 12.02
CA ALA A 32 -1.12 -0.57 12.60
C ALA A 32 -1.74 0.85 12.63
N PRO A 33 -1.03 1.92 13.03
CA PRO A 33 -1.63 3.27 13.06
C PRO A 33 -2.09 3.76 11.69
N VAL A 34 -1.40 3.37 10.63
CA VAL A 34 -1.75 3.75 9.25
C VAL A 34 -2.76 2.77 8.64
N ALA A 35 -2.72 1.51 9.07
CA ALA A 35 -3.71 0.50 8.69
C ALA A 35 -5.13 0.88 9.14
N GLU A 36 -5.28 1.46 10.33
CA GLU A 36 -6.58 1.93 10.83
C GLU A 36 -7.17 3.05 9.94
N ALA A 37 -6.33 3.96 9.44
CA ALA A 37 -6.76 5.00 8.49
C ALA A 37 -7.22 4.39 7.16
N LEU A 38 -6.51 3.37 6.66
CA LEU A 38 -6.92 2.63 5.46
C LEU A 38 -8.25 1.88 5.67
N ASP A 39 -8.46 1.29 6.86
CA ASP A 39 -9.71 0.62 7.21
C ASP A 39 -10.88 1.62 7.22
N ALA A 40 -10.68 2.81 7.80
CA ALA A 40 -11.68 3.88 7.80
C ALA A 40 -12.00 4.35 6.37
N ALA A 41 -10.97 4.60 5.54
CA ALA A 41 -11.15 5.00 4.16
C ALA A 41 -11.88 3.92 3.33
N ALA A 42 -11.53 2.64 3.51
CA ALA A 42 -12.18 1.53 2.83
C ALA A 42 -13.66 1.38 3.25
N LEU A 43 -13.96 1.62 4.54
CA LEU A 43 -15.33 1.63 5.05
C LEU A 43 -16.14 2.79 4.45
N MET A 44 -15.59 4.01 4.44
CA MET A 44 -16.25 5.18 3.84
C MET A 44 -16.55 4.93 2.36
N HIS A 45 -15.57 4.48 1.59
CA HIS A 45 -15.77 4.15 0.17
C HIS A 45 -16.89 3.12 -0.03
N ARG A 46 -16.98 2.10 0.84
CA ARG A 46 -18.05 1.10 0.79
C ARG A 46 -19.43 1.71 1.07
N LEU A 47 -19.52 2.61 2.05
CA LEU A 47 -20.77 3.29 2.41
C LEU A 47 -21.23 4.22 1.28
N GLU A 48 -20.31 4.92 0.63
CA GLU A 48 -20.60 5.84 -0.48
C GLU A 48 -21.03 5.12 -1.77
N THR A 49 -20.34 4.04 -2.12
CA THR A 49 -20.55 3.36 -3.40
C THR A 49 -21.52 2.17 -3.31
N GLY A 50 -21.86 1.73 -2.10
CA GLY A 50 -22.63 0.51 -1.85
C GLY A 50 -21.90 -0.78 -2.29
N ARG A 51 -20.64 -0.68 -2.70
CA ARG A 51 -19.86 -1.78 -3.31
C ARG A 51 -18.56 -1.98 -2.56
N ARG A 52 -18.17 -3.26 -2.41
CA ARG A 52 -16.80 -3.60 -2.04
C ARG A 52 -15.97 -3.62 -3.33
N SER A 53 -14.84 -2.93 -3.35
CA SER A 53 -13.85 -3.08 -4.42
C SER A 53 -13.47 -4.56 -4.57
N GLY A 54 -13.07 -5.00 -5.78
CA GLY A 54 -12.58 -6.35 -6.00
C GLY A 54 -11.48 -6.69 -4.98
N PHE A 55 -11.63 -7.84 -4.30
CA PHE A 55 -10.76 -8.31 -3.21
C PHE A 55 -10.70 -7.41 -1.96
N GLY A 56 -11.59 -6.42 -1.81
CA GLY A 56 -11.52 -5.45 -0.71
C GLY A 56 -10.34 -4.49 -0.80
N SER A 57 -9.78 -4.32 -2.00
CA SER A 57 -8.64 -3.43 -2.23
C SER A 57 -9.03 -1.96 -2.12
N LEU A 58 -8.08 -1.13 -1.66
CA LEU A 58 -8.24 0.32 -1.58
C LEU A 58 -7.27 0.99 -2.57
N LYS A 59 -7.76 1.93 -3.37
CA LYS A 59 -6.92 2.73 -4.26
C LYS A 59 -6.27 3.84 -3.45
N LEU A 60 -4.97 4.02 -3.64
CA LEU A 60 -4.21 5.07 -2.98
C LEU A 60 -3.07 5.56 -3.87
N THR A 61 -2.48 6.69 -3.49
CA THR A 61 -1.19 7.15 -4.02
C THR A 61 -0.12 6.90 -2.98
N ILE A 62 1.02 6.36 -3.38
CA ILE A 62 2.17 6.14 -2.49
C ILE A 62 3.41 6.79 -3.08
N ARG A 63 4.26 7.30 -2.21
CA ARG A 63 5.56 7.86 -2.52
C ARG A 63 6.64 7.16 -1.69
N ILE A 64 7.72 6.78 -2.36
CA ILE A 64 8.97 6.29 -1.75
C ILE A 64 10.10 7.08 -2.41
N GLY A 65 10.90 7.78 -1.61
CA GLY A 65 11.91 8.71 -2.13
C GLY A 65 11.27 9.73 -3.08
N ASP A 66 11.76 9.75 -4.33
CA ASP A 66 11.27 10.63 -5.40
C ASP A 66 10.20 9.97 -6.29
N SER A 67 10.00 8.67 -6.14
CA SER A 67 9.01 7.90 -6.89
C SER A 67 7.63 7.99 -6.26
N GLU A 68 6.68 8.62 -6.95
CA GLU A 68 5.25 8.64 -6.60
C GLU A 68 4.41 7.90 -7.66
N TRP A 69 3.51 7.02 -7.21
CA TRP A 69 2.59 6.31 -8.11
C TRP A 69 1.27 5.94 -7.46
N ARG A 70 0.24 5.72 -8.30
CA ARG A 70 -1.05 5.17 -7.87
C ARG A 70 -0.99 3.65 -7.84
N THR A 71 -1.52 3.06 -6.78
CA THR A 71 -1.55 1.60 -6.59
C THR A 71 -2.81 1.18 -5.82
N SER A 72 -2.91 -0.12 -5.57
CA SER A 72 -3.92 -0.70 -4.69
C SER A 72 -3.24 -1.29 -3.45
N ALA A 73 -3.77 -0.96 -2.28
CA ALA A 73 -3.49 -1.70 -1.06
C ALA A 73 -4.48 -2.87 -0.94
N PHE A 74 -3.99 -4.00 -0.43
CA PHE A 74 -4.77 -5.22 -0.25
C PHE A 74 -4.80 -5.62 1.23
N PRO A 75 -5.99 -5.92 1.78
CA PRO A 75 -6.11 -6.35 3.17
C PRO A 75 -5.45 -7.71 3.39
N LEU A 76 -4.75 -7.86 4.51
CA LEU A 76 -4.20 -9.13 4.97
C LEU A 76 -5.19 -9.85 5.89
N HIS A 77 -5.08 -11.18 6.00
CA HIS A 77 -6.03 -12.01 6.77
C HIS A 77 -6.08 -11.66 8.27
N GLU A 78 -4.97 -11.20 8.86
CA GLU A 78 -4.82 -10.97 10.31
C GLU A 78 -4.61 -9.49 10.66
N LYS A 79 -5.48 -8.63 10.09
CA LYS A 79 -5.38 -7.16 10.14
C LYS A 79 -4.14 -6.63 9.40
N GLY A 80 -4.23 -5.40 8.92
CA GLY A 80 -3.15 -4.76 8.18
C GLY A 80 -3.32 -4.86 6.66
N TRP A 81 -2.42 -4.16 5.97
CA TRP A 81 -2.48 -3.95 4.54
C TRP A 81 -1.13 -4.23 3.90
N SER A 82 -1.16 -4.77 2.68
CA SER A 82 0.00 -4.95 1.83
C SER A 82 -0.08 -4.08 0.60
N ILE A 83 1.05 -3.50 0.21
CA ILE A 83 1.14 -2.66 -0.99
C ILE A 83 2.24 -3.24 -1.89
N PRO A 84 1.94 -3.59 -3.15
CA PRO A 84 2.95 -4.06 -4.09
C PRO A 84 3.88 -2.91 -4.50
N VAL A 85 5.18 -3.20 -4.53
CA VAL A 85 6.22 -2.26 -5.01
C VAL A 85 6.73 -2.75 -6.36
N SER A 86 6.40 -1.99 -7.41
CA SER A 86 6.74 -2.35 -8.79
C SER A 86 8.26 -2.36 -9.01
N ALA A 87 8.72 -3.21 -9.94
CA ALA A 87 10.13 -3.26 -10.30
C ALA A 87 10.67 -1.93 -10.84
N LYS A 88 9.83 -1.10 -11.47
CA LYS A 88 10.21 0.25 -11.94
C LYS A 88 10.60 1.15 -10.77
N VAL A 89 9.78 1.18 -9.73
CA VAL A 89 10.04 1.96 -8.51
C VAL A 89 11.29 1.44 -7.81
N ARG A 90 11.40 0.12 -7.62
CA ARG A 90 12.58 -0.47 -6.97
C ARG A 90 13.88 -0.11 -7.69
N LYS A 91 13.88 -0.15 -9.03
CA LYS A 91 15.05 0.22 -9.83
C LYS A 91 15.38 1.70 -9.75
N ALA A 92 14.38 2.58 -9.70
CA ALA A 92 14.57 4.02 -9.61
C ALA A 92 15.16 4.44 -8.26
N GLU A 93 14.65 3.85 -7.17
CA GLU A 93 15.04 4.18 -5.79
C GLU A 93 16.18 3.28 -5.26
N GLY A 94 16.70 2.35 -6.07
CA GLY A 94 17.79 1.45 -5.66
C GLY A 94 17.43 0.41 -4.59
N LEU A 95 16.15 0.02 -4.49
CA LEU A 95 15.62 -0.82 -3.42
C LEU A 95 15.79 -2.32 -3.67
N ILE A 96 16.21 -3.03 -2.62
CA ILE A 96 16.28 -4.49 -2.55
C ILE A 96 15.49 -5.05 -1.37
N ALA A 97 15.23 -6.36 -1.40
CA ALA A 97 14.54 -7.04 -0.31
C ALA A 97 15.32 -6.91 1.00
N GLY A 98 14.62 -6.60 2.09
CA GLY A 98 15.19 -6.34 3.40
C GLY A 98 15.48 -4.87 3.69
N ASP A 99 15.41 -3.98 2.69
CA ASP A 99 15.61 -2.56 2.90
C ASP A 99 14.52 -1.94 3.78
N THR A 100 14.96 -1.04 4.66
CA THR A 100 14.08 -0.15 5.41
C THR A 100 13.70 1.03 4.52
N ILE A 101 12.40 1.23 4.35
CA ILE A 101 11.81 2.21 3.44
C ILE A 101 10.99 3.21 4.25
N GLU A 102 11.19 4.50 3.98
CA GLU A 102 10.23 5.54 4.32
C GLU A 102 9.21 5.71 3.19
N ALA A 103 7.94 5.51 3.52
CA ALA A 103 6.83 5.64 2.59
C ALA A 103 5.84 6.70 3.08
N THR A 104 5.32 7.48 2.15
CA THR A 104 4.15 8.35 2.38
C THR A 104 3.00 7.85 1.53
N LEU A 105 1.86 7.55 2.13
CA LEU A 105 0.63 7.22 1.40
C LEU A 105 -0.40 8.34 1.50
N ARG A 106 -1.27 8.43 0.51
CA ARG A 106 -2.45 9.30 0.45
C ARG A 106 -3.66 8.51 -0.01
N VAL A 107 -4.71 8.54 0.80
CA VAL A 107 -6.00 7.89 0.54
C VAL A 107 -7.05 8.88 0.04
#